data_AF-A0A1R0Y573-F1
#
_entry.id   AF-A0A1R0Y573-F1
#
_cell.length_a   1.000
_cell.length_b   1.000
_cell.length_c   1.000
_cell.angle_alpha   90.00
_cell.angle_beta   90.00
_cell.angle_gamma   90.00
#
_symmetry.space_group_name_H-M   'P 1'
#
loop_
_entity.id
_entity.type
_entity.pdbx_description
1 polymer ?
#
loop_
_entity_poly.entity_id
_entity_poly.type
_entity_poly.pdbx_seq_one_letter_code
_entity_poly.pdbx_strand_id
1 'polypeptide(L)'
;MTEVKLSIGYDEFEEGQRICTEIEKLSSSSESSSLTSLIIGDWGQAYENGSEEVVEALVTHSASFPALRKLFIGEMSSEECEISWITQSDLSPLLPAFPELLSLTIQGGNELSLSELKHDKLEELIIISGGLGTTVLEHIATSQLPNLRKLELYLGVEDYGFDGSLADLLPLIEVGTFPKLTYLGLKNSQIQDEIAGALADAPILDQLDTLDLSLGTLSDEGAELLLASDRIKGLKALNLSHHYMSDEMINRWQKSGLPVDVSDKQESDDEEDWRYPSITE
;
A
#
# COMPACT_ATOMS: atom_id res chain seq x y z
N MET A 1 14.26 -10.68 -15.57
CA MET A 1 13.10 -9.82 -15.33
C MET A 1 13.47 -8.49 -15.96
N THR A 2 12.72 -8.09 -16.98
CA THR A 2 12.86 -6.79 -17.66
C THR A 2 11.97 -5.81 -16.94
N GLU A 3 12.55 -4.69 -16.53
CA GLU A 3 11.90 -3.62 -15.78
C GLU A 3 12.25 -2.29 -16.43
N VAL A 4 11.24 -1.43 -16.56
CA VAL A 4 11.39 -0.08 -17.10
C VAL A 4 10.66 0.87 -16.16
N LYS A 5 11.30 2.00 -15.84
CA LYS A 5 10.65 3.16 -15.22
C LYS A 5 10.47 4.24 -16.28
N LEU A 6 9.26 4.79 -16.36
CA LEU A 6 8.95 5.99 -17.13
C LEU A 6 8.58 7.11 -16.17
N SER A 7 9.05 8.32 -16.45
CA SER A 7 8.71 9.53 -15.71
C SER A 7 8.84 10.73 -16.63
N ILE A 8 8.02 11.76 -16.38
CA ILE A 8 8.11 13.08 -16.97
C ILE A 8 8.14 14.06 -15.81
N GLY A 9 9.29 14.69 -15.59
CA GLY A 9 9.44 15.71 -14.55
C GLY A 9 8.83 17.06 -14.95
N TYR A 10 8.86 18.01 -14.01
CA TYR A 10 8.32 19.37 -14.21
C TYR A 10 8.83 20.06 -15.49
N ASP A 11 10.16 20.14 -15.67
CA ASP A 11 10.74 20.84 -16.82
C ASP A 11 10.36 20.17 -18.15
N GLU A 12 10.35 18.83 -18.19
CA GLU A 12 9.97 18.07 -19.39
C GLU A 12 8.49 18.29 -19.73
N PHE A 13 7.63 18.35 -18.72
CA PHE A 13 6.22 18.64 -18.89
C PHE A 13 5.96 20.05 -19.44
N GLU A 14 6.68 21.05 -18.93
CA GLU A 14 6.62 22.45 -19.40
C GLU A 14 7.13 22.58 -20.84
N GLU A 15 8.10 21.76 -21.24
CA GLU A 15 8.56 21.64 -22.64
C GLU A 15 7.58 20.91 -23.57
N GLY A 16 6.47 20.40 -23.03
CA GLY A 16 5.40 19.75 -23.79
C GLY A 16 5.54 18.22 -23.89
N GLN A 17 6.46 17.60 -23.15
CA GLN A 17 6.53 16.14 -23.06
C GLN A 17 5.38 15.60 -22.23
N ARG A 18 4.92 14.38 -22.54
CA ARG A 18 3.77 13.76 -21.88
C ARG A 18 4.02 12.28 -21.65
N ILE A 19 3.61 11.79 -20.48
CA ILE A 19 3.82 10.40 -20.08
C ILE A 19 3.15 9.41 -21.04
N CYS A 20 1.97 9.77 -21.57
CA CYS A 20 1.25 8.96 -22.55
C CYS A 20 2.07 8.73 -23.84
N THR A 21 2.85 9.72 -24.27
CA THR A 21 3.74 9.60 -25.43
C THR A 21 4.91 8.67 -25.15
N GLU A 22 5.45 8.66 -23.93
CA GLU A 22 6.51 7.72 -23.53
C GLU A 22 5.99 6.28 -23.43
N ILE A 23 4.77 6.09 -22.93
CA ILE A 23 4.09 4.79 -22.91
C ILE A 23 3.86 4.28 -24.35
N GLU A 24 3.40 5.15 -25.26
CA GLU A 24 3.23 4.79 -26.68
C GLU A 24 4.57 4.37 -27.32
N LYS A 25 5.64 5.16 -27.11
CA LYS A 25 6.99 4.85 -27.59
C LYS A 25 7.48 3.51 -27.05
N LEU A 26 7.31 3.28 -25.74
CA LEU A 26 7.68 2.01 -25.10
C LEU A 26 6.88 0.85 -25.71
N SER A 27 5.58 1.02 -25.95
CA SER A 27 4.72 -0.01 -26.55
C SER A 27 5.18 -0.44 -27.95
N SER A 28 5.79 0.49 -28.70
CA SER A 28 6.32 0.27 -30.06
C SER A 28 7.78 -0.21 -30.07
N SER A 29 8.43 -0.28 -28.90
CA SER A 29 9.81 -0.74 -28.78
C SER A 29 9.92 -2.26 -29.02
N SER A 30 11.13 -2.74 -29.32
CA SER A 30 11.39 -4.18 -29.44
C SER A 30 11.28 -4.93 -28.11
N GLU A 31 11.30 -4.22 -26.99
CA GLU A 31 11.40 -4.80 -25.64
C GLU A 31 10.03 -4.97 -24.98
N SER A 32 9.00 -4.25 -25.43
CA SER A 32 7.63 -4.24 -24.87
C SER A 32 7.05 -5.64 -24.69
N SER A 33 7.19 -6.49 -25.71
CA SER A 33 6.65 -7.86 -25.71
C SER A 33 7.25 -8.76 -24.62
N SER A 34 8.42 -8.40 -24.10
CA SER A 34 9.14 -9.14 -23.07
C SER A 34 9.14 -8.44 -21.71
N LEU A 35 8.60 -7.23 -21.61
CA LEU A 35 8.60 -6.42 -20.40
C LEU A 35 7.78 -7.09 -19.29
N THR A 36 8.39 -7.29 -18.12
CA THR A 36 7.74 -7.98 -17.00
C THR A 36 7.33 -7.06 -15.85
N SER A 37 7.96 -5.90 -15.73
CA SER A 37 7.70 -4.89 -14.70
C SER A 37 7.71 -3.50 -15.34
N LEU A 38 6.72 -2.68 -15.04
CA LEU A 38 6.65 -1.30 -15.49
C LEU A 38 6.34 -0.40 -14.29
N ILE A 39 7.18 0.61 -14.10
CA ILE A 39 7.06 1.62 -13.07
C ILE A 39 6.74 2.95 -13.75
N ILE A 40 5.72 3.63 -13.25
CA ILE A 40 5.36 4.99 -13.63
C ILE A 40 5.71 5.88 -12.44
N GLY A 41 6.71 6.75 -12.62
CA GLY A 41 7.04 7.82 -11.68
C GLY A 41 6.19 9.06 -11.93
N ASP A 42 6.79 10.25 -11.78
CA ASP A 42 6.11 11.53 -12.10
C ASP A 42 5.54 11.51 -13.53
N TRP A 43 4.31 11.99 -13.70
CA TRP A 43 3.66 12.15 -15.01
C TRP A 43 3.60 13.60 -15.48
N GLY A 44 4.19 14.51 -14.70
CA GLY A 44 4.28 15.94 -14.98
C GLY A 44 3.25 16.71 -14.18
N GLN A 45 3.75 17.46 -13.18
CA GLN A 45 2.90 18.21 -12.24
C GLN A 45 1.87 17.30 -11.57
N ALA A 46 2.31 16.18 -11.01
CA ALA A 46 1.44 15.16 -10.39
C ALA A 46 0.58 15.64 -9.21
N TYR A 47 0.83 16.86 -8.71
CA TYR A 47 0.01 17.53 -7.71
C TYR A 47 -1.13 18.38 -8.30
N GLU A 48 -1.10 18.67 -9.61
CA GLU A 48 -2.13 19.40 -10.36
C GLU A 48 -2.87 18.48 -11.35
N ASN A 49 -2.18 17.48 -11.90
CA ASN A 49 -2.71 16.55 -12.89
C ASN A 49 -2.87 15.16 -12.29
N GLY A 50 -4.03 14.55 -12.50
CA GLY A 50 -4.28 13.15 -12.12
C GLY A 50 -3.60 12.15 -13.04
N SER A 51 -3.68 10.87 -12.65
CA SER A 51 -3.06 9.76 -13.39
C SER A 51 -3.89 9.26 -14.59
N GLU A 52 -4.93 9.98 -15.04
CA GLU A 52 -5.82 9.55 -16.12
C GLU A 52 -5.07 9.29 -17.43
N GLU A 53 -4.16 10.19 -17.83
CA GLU A 53 -3.37 10.01 -19.06
C GLU A 53 -2.51 8.73 -19.01
N VAL A 54 -2.02 8.37 -17.81
CA VAL A 54 -1.28 7.12 -17.59
C VAL A 54 -2.21 5.93 -17.80
N VAL A 55 -3.36 5.93 -17.15
CA VAL A 55 -4.34 4.83 -17.23
C VAL A 55 -4.81 4.64 -18.66
N GLU A 56 -5.22 5.71 -19.34
CA GLU A 56 -5.70 5.68 -20.72
C GLU A 56 -4.64 5.12 -21.68
N ALA A 57 -3.39 5.57 -21.56
CA ALA A 57 -2.30 5.11 -22.42
C ALA A 57 -1.97 3.63 -22.17
N LEU A 58 -1.88 3.20 -20.90
CA LEU A 58 -1.62 1.80 -20.55
C LEU A 58 -2.72 0.88 -21.04
N VAL A 59 -3.99 1.26 -20.88
CA VAL A 59 -5.14 0.48 -21.38
C VAL A 59 -5.10 0.39 -22.91
N THR A 60 -4.89 1.52 -23.59
CA THR A 60 -4.84 1.61 -25.06
C THR A 60 -3.75 0.72 -25.64
N HIS A 61 -2.58 0.67 -25.00
CA HIS A 61 -1.41 -0.06 -25.48
C HIS A 61 -1.18 -1.42 -24.80
N SER A 62 -2.13 -1.88 -23.96
CA SER A 62 -2.02 -3.10 -23.15
C SER A 62 -1.58 -4.34 -23.93
N ALA A 63 -2.08 -4.52 -25.16
CA ALA A 63 -1.74 -5.65 -26.03
C ALA A 63 -0.25 -5.75 -26.39
N SER A 64 0.51 -4.64 -26.28
CA SER A 64 1.95 -4.62 -26.52
C SER A 64 2.77 -5.16 -25.35
N PHE A 65 2.16 -5.40 -24.18
CA PHE A 65 2.82 -5.85 -22.96
C PHE A 65 2.32 -7.22 -22.45
N PRO A 66 2.31 -8.29 -23.28
CA PRO A 66 1.76 -9.60 -22.90
C PRO A 66 2.53 -10.29 -21.75
N ALA A 67 3.79 -9.90 -21.54
CA ALA A 67 4.65 -10.44 -20.48
C ALA A 67 4.56 -9.65 -19.16
N LEU A 68 3.79 -8.57 -19.10
CA LEU A 68 3.73 -7.72 -17.92
C LEU A 68 3.12 -8.47 -16.74
N ARG A 69 3.78 -8.39 -15.58
CA ARG A 69 3.37 -9.05 -14.34
C ARG A 69 3.32 -8.10 -13.15
N LYS A 70 4.04 -6.97 -13.23
CA LYS A 70 4.09 -5.97 -12.16
C LYS A 70 3.85 -4.58 -12.71
N LEU A 71 3.02 -3.82 -12.00
CA LEU A 71 2.80 -2.41 -12.22
C LEU A 71 3.03 -1.66 -10.91
N PHE A 72 3.78 -0.57 -10.99
CA PHE A 72 3.88 0.42 -9.91
C PHE A 72 3.48 1.78 -10.49
N ILE A 73 2.37 2.33 -10.01
CA ILE A 73 1.87 3.66 -10.39
C ILE A 73 2.20 4.68 -9.29
N GLY A 74 2.86 5.77 -9.66
CA GLY A 74 3.15 6.90 -8.78
C GLY A 74 4.45 6.77 -7.98
N GLU A 75 5.44 6.02 -8.47
CA GLU A 75 6.73 5.87 -7.76
C GLU A 75 7.54 7.18 -7.82
N MET A 76 7.33 8.00 -6.79
CA MET A 76 7.88 9.35 -6.67
C MET A 76 8.59 9.52 -5.33
N SER A 77 9.72 10.20 -5.37
CA SER A 77 10.38 10.74 -4.19
C SER A 77 9.69 12.01 -3.71
N SER A 78 9.91 12.39 -2.45
CA SER A 78 9.40 13.66 -1.90
C SER A 78 9.95 14.90 -2.62
N GLU A 79 11.08 14.79 -3.33
CA GLU A 79 11.62 15.89 -4.16
C GLU A 79 10.83 16.07 -5.46
N GLU A 80 10.23 15.00 -5.99
CA GLU A 80 9.40 15.01 -7.20
C GLU A 80 7.96 15.42 -6.85
N CYS A 81 7.35 14.71 -5.91
CA CYS A 81 6.03 15.01 -5.38
C CYS A 81 5.87 14.36 -4.00
N GLU A 82 5.53 15.16 -3.00
CA GLU A 82 5.13 14.69 -1.67
C GLU A 82 3.95 13.70 -1.78
N ILE A 83 3.94 12.63 -1.00
CA ILE A 83 3.01 11.51 -1.19
C ILE A 83 1.56 11.93 -0.99
N SER A 84 1.33 12.90 -0.09
CA SER A 84 0.03 13.52 0.18
C SER A 84 -0.43 14.48 -0.91
N TRP A 85 0.40 14.75 -1.93
CA TRP A 85 0.07 15.63 -3.05
C TRP A 85 -0.15 14.85 -4.35
N ILE A 86 0.33 13.60 -4.44
CA ILE A 86 0.20 12.77 -5.65
C ILE A 86 -1.29 12.53 -5.95
N THR A 87 -1.78 13.14 -7.03
CA THR A 87 -3.17 13.04 -7.49
C THR A 87 -3.34 11.83 -8.39
N GLN A 88 -4.10 10.84 -7.93
CA GLN A 88 -4.40 9.63 -8.69
C GLN A 88 -5.65 9.82 -9.57
N SER A 89 -6.23 8.71 -10.00
CA SER A 89 -7.48 8.62 -10.75
C SER A 89 -8.13 7.26 -10.47
N ASP A 90 -9.13 6.84 -11.25
CA ASP A 90 -9.62 5.46 -11.21
C ASP A 90 -8.66 4.51 -11.91
N LEU A 91 -7.96 3.68 -11.13
CA LEU A 91 -6.99 2.71 -11.64
C LEU A 91 -7.63 1.36 -12.00
N SER A 92 -8.92 1.16 -11.75
CA SER A 92 -9.64 -0.09 -12.04
C SER A 92 -9.51 -0.58 -13.48
N PRO A 93 -9.49 0.29 -14.52
CA PRO A 93 -9.35 -0.14 -15.91
C PRO A 93 -8.05 -0.91 -16.21
N LEU A 94 -7.00 -0.76 -15.38
CA LEU A 94 -5.74 -1.48 -15.54
C LEU A 94 -5.90 -2.99 -15.35
N LEU A 95 -6.81 -3.43 -14.47
CA LEU A 95 -6.98 -4.84 -14.15
C LEU A 95 -7.46 -5.68 -15.33
N PRO A 96 -8.58 -5.37 -16.02
CA PRO A 96 -8.98 -6.12 -17.21
C PRO A 96 -8.02 -5.94 -18.39
N ALA A 97 -7.28 -4.82 -18.46
CA ALA A 97 -6.29 -4.57 -19.50
C ALA A 97 -5.05 -5.48 -19.38
N PHE A 98 -4.67 -5.85 -18.15
CA PHE A 98 -3.50 -6.70 -17.87
C PHE A 98 -3.89 -8.00 -17.15
N PRO A 99 -4.54 -8.96 -17.83
CA PRO A 99 -5.08 -10.17 -17.21
C PRO A 99 -4.02 -11.11 -16.60
N GLU A 100 -2.75 -10.90 -16.91
CA GLU A 100 -1.63 -11.66 -16.36
C GLU A 100 -0.94 -10.95 -15.18
N LEU A 101 -1.44 -9.79 -14.73
CA LEU A 101 -0.85 -9.01 -13.65
C LEU A 101 -0.86 -9.80 -12.33
N LEU A 102 0.29 -9.82 -11.65
CA LEU A 102 0.48 -10.50 -10.37
C LEU A 102 0.68 -9.52 -9.22
N SER A 103 1.22 -8.33 -9.49
CA SER A 103 1.48 -7.30 -8.47
C SER A 103 1.07 -5.92 -8.99
N LEU A 104 0.32 -5.20 -8.15
CA LEU A 104 -0.02 -3.80 -8.33
C LEU A 104 0.42 -3.02 -7.09
N THR A 105 1.31 -2.06 -7.28
CA THR A 105 1.72 -1.08 -6.26
C THR A 105 1.26 0.30 -6.67
N ILE A 106 0.69 1.04 -5.74
CA ILE A 106 0.17 2.39 -5.94
C ILE A 106 0.77 3.27 -4.85
N GLN A 107 1.29 4.44 -5.22
CA GLN A 107 1.74 5.46 -4.28
C GLN A 107 0.97 6.76 -4.52
N GLY A 108 0.43 7.35 -3.46
CA GLY A 108 -0.48 8.50 -3.50
C GLY A 108 -1.94 8.07 -3.31
N GLY A 109 -2.66 8.77 -2.43
CA GLY A 109 -4.06 8.49 -2.09
C GLY A 109 -5.08 9.52 -2.60
N ASN A 110 -4.64 10.71 -3.02
CA ASN A 110 -5.56 11.75 -3.45
C ASN A 110 -6.31 11.31 -4.71
N GLU A 111 -7.64 11.44 -4.68
CA GLU A 111 -8.53 11.08 -5.78
C GLU A 111 -8.41 9.61 -6.26
N LEU A 112 -7.72 8.75 -5.50
CA LEU A 112 -7.55 7.35 -5.84
C LEU A 112 -8.90 6.63 -5.82
N SER A 113 -9.23 5.95 -6.92
CA SER A 113 -10.39 5.06 -7.00
C SER A 113 -10.00 3.69 -7.53
N LEU A 114 -10.70 2.69 -7.01
CA LEU A 114 -10.57 1.26 -7.34
C LEU A 114 -11.97 0.65 -7.51
N SER A 115 -12.86 1.41 -8.15
CA SER A 115 -14.30 1.14 -8.30
C SER A 115 -14.67 -0.28 -8.75
N GLU A 116 -13.82 -0.96 -9.53
CA GLU A 116 -14.01 -2.36 -9.94
C GLU A 116 -12.74 -3.20 -9.71
N LEU A 117 -12.47 -3.53 -8.45
CA LEU A 117 -11.31 -4.35 -8.08
C LEU A 117 -11.57 -5.85 -8.29
N LYS A 118 -11.44 -6.32 -9.53
CA LYS A 118 -11.56 -7.74 -9.91
C LYS A 118 -10.38 -8.22 -10.73
N HIS A 119 -9.69 -9.25 -10.24
CA HIS A 119 -8.58 -9.85 -10.97
C HIS A 119 -8.33 -11.30 -10.57
N ASP A 120 -8.28 -12.20 -11.56
CA ASP A 120 -8.13 -13.64 -11.30
C ASP A 120 -6.73 -14.02 -10.86
N LYS A 121 -5.70 -13.24 -11.21
CA LYS A 121 -4.29 -13.62 -10.99
C LYS A 121 -3.51 -12.71 -10.04
N LEU A 122 -4.12 -11.64 -9.53
CA LEU A 122 -3.40 -10.69 -8.69
C LEU A 122 -3.04 -11.38 -7.37
N GLU A 123 -1.76 -11.37 -7.03
CA GLU A 123 -1.22 -11.97 -5.81
C GLU A 123 -0.76 -10.93 -4.80
N GLU A 124 -0.45 -9.70 -5.24
CA GLU A 124 0.05 -8.62 -4.40
C GLU A 124 -0.66 -7.30 -4.74
N LEU A 125 -1.19 -6.64 -3.71
CA LEU A 125 -1.71 -5.27 -3.75
C LEU A 125 -1.03 -4.46 -2.64
N ILE A 126 -0.36 -3.38 -3.03
CA ILE A 126 0.31 -2.46 -2.12
C ILE A 126 -0.19 -1.05 -2.41
N ILE A 127 -0.68 -0.35 -1.40
CA ILE A 127 -1.08 1.06 -1.49
C ILE A 127 -0.32 1.85 -0.43
N ILE A 128 0.49 2.79 -0.90
CA ILE A 128 1.33 3.66 -0.09
C ILE A 128 0.66 5.03 -0.11
N SER A 129 0.17 5.52 1.03
CA SER A 129 -0.51 6.81 1.13
C SER A 129 -0.17 7.52 2.44
N GLY A 130 -0.15 8.85 2.37
CA GLY A 130 -0.17 9.74 3.54
C GLY A 130 -1.52 9.80 4.24
N GLY A 131 -2.60 9.41 3.54
CA GLY A 131 -3.95 9.24 4.05
C GLY A 131 -4.82 8.47 3.05
N LEU A 132 -5.38 7.34 3.47
CA LEU A 132 -6.14 6.44 2.59
C LEU A 132 -7.65 6.58 2.83
N GLY A 133 -8.38 7.02 1.81
CA GLY A 133 -9.83 7.23 1.91
C GLY A 133 -10.64 5.94 2.12
N THR A 134 -11.70 6.03 2.91
CA THR A 134 -12.68 4.97 3.22
C THR A 134 -13.30 4.34 1.99
N THR A 135 -13.55 5.13 0.94
CA THR A 135 -14.05 4.61 -0.34
C THR A 135 -13.07 3.59 -0.95
N VAL A 136 -11.76 3.81 -0.81
CA VAL A 136 -10.75 2.86 -1.28
C VAL A 136 -10.77 1.58 -0.42
N LEU A 137 -10.90 1.72 0.90
CA LEU A 137 -11.05 0.58 1.82
C LEU A 137 -12.28 -0.27 1.48
N GLU A 138 -13.43 0.37 1.20
CA GLU A 138 -14.67 -0.29 0.78
C GLU A 138 -14.49 -1.06 -0.54
N HIS A 139 -13.84 -0.45 -1.54
CA HIS A 139 -13.55 -1.11 -2.81
C HIS A 139 -12.66 -2.35 -2.63
N ILE A 140 -11.65 -2.28 -1.76
CA ILE A 140 -10.78 -3.42 -1.47
C ILE A 140 -11.56 -4.51 -0.73
N ALA A 141 -12.37 -4.15 0.27
CA ALA A 141 -13.17 -5.10 1.04
C ALA A 141 -14.21 -5.85 0.18
N THR A 142 -14.76 -5.19 -0.84
CA THR A 142 -15.77 -5.77 -1.74
C THR A 142 -15.18 -6.40 -3.01
N SER A 143 -13.85 -6.46 -3.10
CA SER A 143 -13.11 -6.91 -4.28
C SER A 143 -13.26 -8.41 -4.58
N GLN A 144 -12.95 -8.79 -5.83
CA GLN A 144 -12.85 -10.17 -6.27
C GLN A 144 -11.40 -10.51 -6.62
N LEU A 145 -10.60 -10.75 -5.57
CA LEU A 145 -9.17 -11.08 -5.66
C LEU A 145 -8.87 -12.47 -5.06
N PRO A 146 -9.35 -13.56 -5.67
CA PRO A 146 -9.29 -14.91 -5.08
C PRO A 146 -7.87 -15.48 -4.93
N ASN A 147 -6.88 -14.85 -5.58
CA ASN A 147 -5.47 -15.24 -5.52
C ASN A 147 -4.58 -14.28 -4.72
N LEU A 148 -5.15 -13.25 -4.08
CA LEU A 148 -4.37 -12.31 -3.29
C LEU A 148 -3.67 -13.02 -2.13
N ARG A 149 -2.34 -12.86 -2.08
CA ARG A 149 -1.44 -13.43 -1.08
C ARG A 149 -0.86 -12.37 -0.16
N LYS A 150 -0.71 -11.15 -0.67
CA LYS A 150 -0.21 -9.98 0.05
C LYS A 150 -1.10 -8.77 -0.16
N LEU A 151 -1.55 -8.21 0.96
CA LEU A 151 -2.22 -6.91 1.03
C LEU A 151 -1.40 -6.03 1.98
N GLU A 152 -0.95 -4.87 1.50
CA GLU A 152 -0.20 -3.90 2.31
C GLU A 152 -0.77 -2.51 2.09
N LEU A 153 -1.30 -1.91 3.16
CA LEU A 153 -1.95 -0.60 3.14
C LEU A 153 -1.25 0.31 4.13
N TYR A 154 -0.80 1.47 3.64
CA TYR A 154 -0.32 2.58 4.45
C TYR A 154 -1.51 3.51 4.65
N LEU A 155 -2.04 3.53 5.87
CA LEU A 155 -3.35 4.13 6.14
C LEU A 155 -3.27 5.65 6.27
N GLY A 156 -2.17 6.15 6.84
CA GLY A 156 -1.90 7.57 6.99
C GLY A 156 -2.65 8.22 8.15
N VAL A 157 -2.87 9.53 8.00
CA VAL A 157 -3.49 10.44 8.98
C VAL A 157 -4.60 11.29 8.37
N GLU A 158 -5.45 11.84 9.22
CA GLU A 158 -6.58 12.69 8.80
C GLU A 158 -6.15 13.91 7.98
N ASP A 159 -5.05 14.55 8.38
CA ASP A 159 -4.54 15.77 7.73
C ASP A 159 -4.15 15.56 6.25
N TYR A 160 -3.90 14.31 5.84
CA TYR A 160 -3.48 13.94 4.49
C TYR A 160 -4.46 12.97 3.81
N GLY A 161 -5.71 12.90 4.29
CA GLY A 161 -6.81 12.27 3.56
C GLY A 161 -7.34 10.96 4.13
N PHE A 162 -6.83 10.45 5.25
CA PHE A 162 -7.46 9.32 5.93
C PHE A 162 -8.75 9.78 6.61
N ASP A 163 -9.90 9.32 6.14
CA ASP A 163 -11.21 9.66 6.71
C ASP A 163 -11.90 8.46 7.39
N GLY A 164 -11.12 7.40 7.64
CA GLY A 164 -11.62 6.12 8.13
C GLY A 164 -11.52 5.91 9.63
N SER A 165 -12.07 4.78 10.05
CA SER A 165 -12.04 4.30 11.43
C SER A 165 -11.72 2.80 11.45
N LEU A 166 -11.60 2.24 12.66
CA LEU A 166 -11.46 0.79 12.80
C LEU A 166 -12.58 0.02 12.09
N ALA A 167 -13.82 0.56 12.09
CA ALA A 167 -14.97 -0.11 11.49
C ALA A 167 -14.80 -0.35 9.98
N ASP A 168 -14.09 0.54 9.29
CA ASP A 168 -13.84 0.47 7.85
C ASP A 168 -12.76 -0.56 7.49
N LEU A 169 -11.95 -0.95 8.48
CA LEU A 169 -10.89 -1.96 8.33
C LEU A 169 -11.38 -3.38 8.66
N LEU A 170 -12.41 -3.53 9.49
CA LEU A 170 -12.93 -4.85 9.90
C LEU A 170 -13.28 -5.76 8.71
N PRO A 171 -13.93 -5.28 7.62
CA PRO A 171 -14.23 -6.12 6.46
C PRO A 171 -12.98 -6.70 5.76
N LEU A 172 -11.84 -6.01 5.83
CA LEU A 172 -10.58 -6.45 5.21
C LEU A 172 -9.96 -7.65 5.92
N ILE A 173 -10.27 -7.81 7.21
CA ILE A 173 -9.71 -8.87 8.06
C ILE A 173 -10.70 -10.02 8.30
N GLU A 174 -11.85 -10.01 7.62
CA GLU A 174 -12.80 -11.12 7.66
C GLU A 174 -12.23 -12.36 6.94
N VAL A 175 -12.40 -13.52 7.56
CA VAL A 175 -12.02 -14.80 6.94
C VAL A 175 -12.87 -15.04 5.71
N GLY A 176 -12.22 -15.28 4.58
CA GLY A 176 -12.88 -15.54 3.30
C GLY A 176 -12.89 -14.34 2.35
N THR A 177 -12.68 -13.11 2.83
CA THR A 177 -12.48 -11.92 1.96
C THR A 177 -11.29 -12.17 1.03
N PHE A 178 -10.15 -12.60 1.59
CA PHE A 178 -8.95 -12.97 0.84
C PHE A 178 -8.51 -14.40 1.19
N PRO A 179 -9.03 -15.43 0.48
CA PRO A 179 -8.89 -16.83 0.90
C PRO A 179 -7.47 -17.40 0.81
N LYS A 180 -6.54 -16.69 0.15
CA LYS A 180 -5.13 -17.09 0.02
C LYS A 180 -4.16 -16.12 0.68
N LEU A 181 -4.67 -15.16 1.45
CA LEU A 181 -3.84 -14.12 2.07
C LEU A 181 -2.91 -14.76 3.10
N THR A 182 -1.62 -14.50 2.92
CA THR A 182 -0.55 -14.95 3.82
C THR A 182 0.22 -13.77 4.41
N TYR A 183 0.11 -12.58 3.82
CA TYR A 183 0.70 -11.34 4.32
C TYR A 183 -0.39 -10.27 4.42
N LEU A 184 -0.53 -9.69 5.62
CA LEU A 184 -1.35 -8.51 5.84
C LEU A 184 -0.49 -7.42 6.47
N GLY A 185 -0.45 -6.26 5.81
CA GLY A 185 0.12 -5.03 6.33
C GLY A 185 -0.95 -3.97 6.50
N LEU A 186 -1.22 -3.56 7.73
CA LEU A 186 -2.03 -2.38 8.07
C LEU A 186 -1.11 -1.41 8.79
N LYS A 187 -0.38 -0.66 7.99
CA LYS A 187 0.81 0.09 8.38
C LYS A 187 0.50 1.57 8.47
N ASN A 188 1.44 2.31 9.04
CA ASN A 188 1.48 3.75 8.89
C ASN A 188 0.17 4.43 9.34
N SER A 189 -0.42 3.98 10.45
CA SER A 189 -1.73 4.46 10.90
C SER A 189 -1.64 5.29 12.16
N GLN A 190 -2.46 6.34 12.23
CA GLN A 190 -2.71 7.07 13.49
C GLN A 190 -3.50 6.26 14.53
N ILE A 191 -4.28 5.25 14.10
CA ILE A 191 -5.11 4.38 14.96
C ILE A 191 -4.48 2.99 15.17
N GLN A 192 -3.15 2.93 15.27
CA GLN A 192 -2.42 1.65 15.23
C GLN A 192 -2.70 0.75 16.45
N ASP A 193 -3.03 1.34 17.61
CA ASP A 193 -3.40 0.60 18.83
C ASP A 193 -4.76 -0.09 18.67
N GLU A 194 -5.75 0.59 18.09
CA GLU A 194 -7.08 0.05 17.81
C GLU A 194 -7.00 -1.11 16.80
N ILE A 195 -6.18 -0.95 15.76
CA ILE A 195 -5.92 -1.97 14.76
C ILE A 195 -5.26 -3.21 15.42
N ALA A 196 -4.24 -2.99 16.24
CA ALA A 196 -3.58 -4.05 17.00
C ALA A 196 -4.56 -4.81 17.89
N GLY A 197 -5.45 -4.10 18.59
CA GLY A 197 -6.49 -4.70 19.43
C GLY A 197 -7.50 -5.54 18.64
N ALA A 198 -7.96 -5.06 17.49
CA ALA A 198 -8.87 -5.82 16.63
C ALA A 198 -8.22 -7.09 16.05
N LEU A 199 -6.93 -7.01 15.71
CA LEU A 199 -6.19 -8.12 15.13
C LEU A 199 -5.77 -9.16 16.16
N ALA A 200 -5.51 -8.78 17.42
CA ALA A 200 -5.01 -9.68 18.46
C ALA A 200 -5.78 -11.01 18.53
N ASP A 201 -7.11 -10.97 18.43
CA ASP A 201 -7.95 -12.17 18.45
C ASP A 201 -8.63 -12.49 17.11
N ALA A 202 -8.25 -11.80 16.02
CA ALA A 202 -8.86 -11.96 14.71
C ALA A 202 -8.59 -13.37 14.14
N PRO A 203 -9.62 -14.10 13.64
CA PRO A 203 -9.43 -15.41 13.04
C PRO A 203 -8.54 -15.44 11.79
N ILE A 204 -8.34 -14.29 11.12
CA ILE A 204 -7.45 -14.20 9.96
C ILE A 204 -5.99 -14.54 10.30
N LEU A 205 -5.56 -14.35 11.56
CA LEU A 205 -4.22 -14.72 12.00
C LEU A 205 -3.90 -16.21 11.79
N ASP A 206 -4.92 -17.07 11.78
CA ASP A 206 -4.74 -18.52 11.59
C ASP A 206 -4.29 -18.89 10.16
N GLN A 207 -4.46 -17.99 9.18
CA GLN A 207 -4.01 -18.17 7.79
C GLN A 207 -2.77 -17.34 7.40
N LEU A 208 -2.40 -16.35 8.23
CA LEU A 208 -1.27 -15.47 7.92
C LEU A 208 0.07 -16.11 8.27
N ASP A 209 1.04 -15.88 7.40
CA ASP A 209 2.46 -16.10 7.68
C ASP A 209 3.10 -14.82 8.25
N THR A 210 2.62 -13.65 7.83
CA THR A 210 3.18 -12.36 8.23
C THR A 210 2.09 -11.35 8.55
N LEU A 211 2.23 -10.70 9.70
CA LEU A 211 1.47 -9.52 10.07
C LEU A 211 2.44 -8.33 10.18
N ASP A 212 2.11 -7.22 9.52
CA ASP A 212 2.89 -5.99 9.54
C ASP A 212 2.03 -4.82 10.04
N LEU A 213 2.38 -4.28 11.20
CA LEU A 213 1.76 -3.13 11.85
C LEU A 213 2.79 -2.00 12.06
N SER A 214 3.85 -2.00 11.26
CA SER A 214 4.93 -1.03 11.35
C SER A 214 4.53 0.36 10.87
N LEU A 215 5.40 1.33 11.13
CA LEU A 215 5.33 2.71 10.64
C LEU A 215 4.18 3.52 11.24
N GLY A 216 3.40 2.97 12.15
CA GLY A 216 2.27 3.65 12.78
C GLY A 216 2.57 4.13 14.20
N THR A 217 1.49 4.50 14.89
CA THR A 217 1.56 5.08 16.24
C THR A 217 1.55 4.05 17.37
N LEU A 218 1.89 2.77 17.12
CA LEU A 218 1.72 1.68 18.09
C LEU A 218 2.40 1.97 19.45
N SER A 219 1.63 1.94 20.54
CA SER A 219 2.13 2.13 21.91
C SER A 219 2.12 0.83 22.70
N ASP A 220 2.43 0.93 23.99
CA ASP A 220 2.31 -0.15 24.96
C ASP A 220 0.88 -0.72 25.02
N GLU A 221 -0.16 0.07 24.75
CA GLU A 221 -1.56 -0.40 24.80
C GLU A 221 -1.84 -1.45 23.72
N GLY A 222 -1.63 -1.12 22.44
CA GLY A 222 -1.84 -2.07 21.34
C GLY A 222 -0.84 -3.22 21.39
N ALA A 223 0.40 -2.93 21.77
CA ALA A 223 1.44 -3.94 21.92
C ALA A 223 1.13 -4.98 23.01
N GLU A 224 0.54 -4.56 24.13
CA GLU A 224 0.12 -5.49 25.19
C GLU A 224 -0.97 -6.44 24.70
N LEU A 225 -1.95 -5.93 23.96
CA LEU A 225 -3.06 -6.73 23.41
C LEU A 225 -2.53 -7.82 22.47
N LEU A 226 -1.61 -7.47 21.57
CA LEU A 226 -0.94 -8.43 20.70
C LEU A 226 -0.12 -9.45 21.50
N LEU A 227 0.70 -8.99 22.44
CA LEU A 227 1.58 -9.87 23.23
C LEU A 227 0.79 -10.88 24.08
N ALA A 228 -0.40 -10.50 24.53
CA ALA A 228 -1.32 -11.36 25.26
C ALA A 228 -2.05 -12.39 24.38
N SER A 229 -2.04 -12.23 23.06
CA SER A 229 -2.72 -13.13 22.13
C SER A 229 -1.97 -14.45 21.92
N ASP A 230 -2.72 -15.55 21.98
CA ASP A 230 -2.22 -16.87 21.59
C ASP A 230 -2.17 -17.04 20.06
N ARG A 231 -2.98 -16.30 19.29
CA ARG A 231 -3.10 -16.47 17.84
C ARG A 231 -1.87 -15.99 17.08
N ILE A 232 -1.21 -14.94 17.56
CA ILE A 232 0.01 -14.41 16.91
C ILE A 232 1.19 -15.38 16.97
N LYS A 233 1.14 -16.42 17.83
CA LYS A 233 2.20 -17.42 17.98
C LYS A 233 2.38 -18.30 16.73
N GLY A 234 1.37 -18.33 15.85
CA GLY A 234 1.42 -19.03 14.56
C GLY A 234 2.18 -18.28 13.47
N LEU A 235 2.41 -16.97 13.64
CA LEU A 235 3.06 -16.13 12.64
C LEU A 235 4.53 -16.52 12.46
N LYS A 236 5.00 -16.48 11.21
CA LYS A 236 6.41 -16.63 10.87
C LYS A 236 7.18 -15.32 10.99
N ALA A 237 6.49 -14.19 10.87
CA ALA A 237 7.03 -12.86 11.08
C ALA A 237 5.94 -11.91 11.60
N LEU A 238 6.29 -11.11 12.60
CA LEU A 238 5.49 -10.00 13.11
C LEU A 238 6.34 -8.73 13.02
N ASN A 239 5.91 -7.75 12.24
CA ASN A 239 6.63 -6.48 12.13
C ASN A 239 5.89 -5.40 12.92
N LEU A 240 6.54 -4.88 13.97
CA LEU A 240 6.10 -3.76 14.78
C LEU A 240 7.12 -2.61 14.75
N SER A 241 8.04 -2.58 13.77
CA SER A 241 9.08 -1.55 13.68
C SER A 241 8.47 -0.16 13.49
N HIS A 242 9.17 0.89 13.91
CA HIS A 242 8.65 2.26 13.89
C HIS A 242 7.38 2.38 14.72
N HIS A 243 7.60 2.58 16.02
CA HIS A 243 6.58 2.49 17.05
C HIS A 243 6.91 3.42 18.22
N TYR A 244 5.96 3.59 19.15
CA TYR A 244 6.08 4.40 20.36
C TYR A 244 6.07 3.58 21.66
N MET A 245 6.24 2.26 21.59
CA MET A 245 6.42 1.41 22.76
C MET A 245 7.57 1.86 23.68
N SER A 246 7.37 1.69 24.98
CA SER A 246 8.38 1.92 26.01
C SER A 246 9.51 0.88 25.94
N ASP A 247 10.67 1.21 26.51
CA ASP A 247 11.78 0.24 26.61
C ASP A 247 11.38 -1.01 27.40
N GLU A 248 10.46 -0.88 28.37
CA GLU A 248 9.95 -2.03 29.12
C GLU A 248 9.17 -2.97 28.20
N MET A 249 8.27 -2.43 27.38
CA MET A 249 7.48 -3.22 26.43
C MET A 249 8.35 -3.88 25.36
N ILE A 250 9.30 -3.14 24.77
CA ILE A 250 10.28 -3.67 23.81
C ILE A 250 11.04 -4.86 24.42
N ASN A 251 11.51 -4.72 25.67
CA ASN A 251 12.21 -5.78 26.38
C ASN A 251 11.32 -7.03 26.60
N ARG A 252 10.01 -6.86 26.79
CA ARG A 252 9.07 -7.98 26.89
C ARG A 252 8.90 -8.69 25.55
N TRP A 253 8.75 -7.94 24.45
CA TRP A 253 8.69 -8.50 23.09
C TRP A 253 9.95 -9.27 22.72
N GLN A 254 11.13 -8.70 22.97
CA GLN A 254 12.41 -9.38 22.72
C GLN A 254 12.56 -10.69 23.52
N LYS A 255 11.94 -10.77 24.71
CA LYS A 255 11.94 -11.97 25.56
C LYS A 255 10.82 -12.96 25.24
N SER A 256 9.85 -12.59 24.39
CA SER A 256 8.71 -13.45 24.04
C SER A 256 9.12 -14.71 23.26
N GLY A 257 10.24 -14.64 22.52
CA GLY A 257 10.69 -15.70 21.62
C GLY A 257 9.93 -15.76 20.29
N LEU A 258 9.03 -14.82 20.03
CA LEU A 258 8.31 -14.67 18.76
C LEU A 258 9.25 -14.07 17.68
N PRO A 259 9.02 -14.36 16.39
CA PRO A 259 9.77 -13.76 15.28
C PRO A 259 9.29 -12.33 15.03
N VAL A 260 9.57 -11.44 15.99
CA VAL A 260 9.09 -10.06 16.01
C VAL A 260 10.21 -9.06 15.70
N ASP A 261 9.91 -8.05 14.90
CA ASP A 261 10.71 -6.83 14.74
C ASP A 261 10.09 -5.71 15.58
N VAL A 262 10.86 -5.17 16.54
CA VAL A 262 10.52 -4.04 17.42
C VAL A 262 11.62 -2.97 17.33
N SER A 263 12.18 -2.80 16.13
CA SER A 263 13.20 -1.81 15.84
C SER A 263 12.61 -0.42 15.59
N ASP A 264 13.46 0.60 15.52
CA ASP A 264 13.07 1.97 15.20
C ASP A 264 12.04 2.59 16.18
N LYS A 265 12.34 2.50 17.48
CA LYS A 265 11.57 3.21 18.51
C LYS A 265 11.59 4.72 18.26
N GLN A 266 10.41 5.34 18.26
CA GLN A 266 10.20 6.78 18.22
C GLN A 266 9.95 7.34 19.63
N GLU A 267 10.14 8.65 19.79
CA GLU A 267 9.82 9.41 20.99
C GLU A 267 8.61 10.31 20.70
N SER A 268 7.63 10.32 21.58
CA SER A 268 6.50 11.27 21.53
C SER A 268 6.98 12.64 21.99
N ASP A 269 6.45 13.73 21.43
CA ASP A 269 6.72 15.06 21.96
C ASP A 269 6.17 15.20 23.39
N ASP A 270 7.07 15.46 24.34
CA ASP A 270 6.87 15.41 25.80
C ASP A 270 5.74 16.32 26.34
N GLU A 271 5.25 17.26 25.54
CA GLU A 271 4.23 18.23 25.98
C GLU A 271 2.78 17.80 25.65
N GLU A 272 2.56 16.96 24.63
CA GLU A 272 1.20 16.68 24.11
C GLU A 272 0.90 15.19 23.85
N ASP A 273 1.85 14.26 24.09
CA ASP A 273 1.70 12.81 23.79
C ASP A 273 1.30 12.55 22.32
N TRP A 274 1.77 13.44 21.44
CA TRP A 274 1.47 13.39 20.01
C TRP A 274 2.37 12.34 19.35
N ARG A 275 1.74 11.37 18.68
CA ARG A 275 2.39 10.29 17.94
C ARG A 275 2.07 10.43 16.47
N TYR A 276 3.04 10.18 15.61
CA TYR A 276 2.87 10.35 14.17
C TYR A 276 3.36 9.13 13.40
N PRO A 277 2.64 8.71 12.33
CA PRO A 277 3.14 7.70 11.42
C PRO A 277 4.40 8.16 10.65
N SER A 278 5.16 7.20 10.11
CA SER A 278 6.43 7.46 9.45
C SER A 278 6.31 8.19 8.10
N ILE A 279 5.20 8.00 7.39
CA ILE A 279 5.00 8.49 6.02
C ILE A 279 3.67 9.21 5.96
N THR A 280 3.65 10.51 5.77
CA THR A 280 2.42 11.30 5.90
C THR A 280 2.36 12.39 4.86
N GLU A 281 3.38 13.25 4.80
CA GLU A 281 3.48 14.36 3.84
C GLU A 281 4.13 13.90 2.53
#